data_AF-A0A1F9CLP5-F1
#
_entry.id   AF-A0A1F9CLP5-F1
#
_cell.length_a   1.000
_cell.length_b   1.000
_cell.length_c   1.000
_cell.angle_alpha   90.00
_cell.angle_beta   90.00
_cell.angle_gamma   90.00
#
_symmetry.space_group_name_H-M   'P 1'
#
loop_
_entity.id
_entity.type
_entity.pdbx_description
1 polymer ?
#
loop_
_entity_poly.entity_id
_entity_poly.type
_entity_poly.pdbx_seq_one_letter_code
_entity_poly.pdbx_strand_id
1 'polypeptide(L)' 'MTIPGVVGTAEGRCEGKPCIKVFVIKKTSDLDEKIPKNLDGYAVIIEETGEIKALRREKTD' A
#
# COMPACT_ATOMS: atom_id res chain seq x y z
N MET A 1 7.39 -8.29 2.32
CA MET A 1 7.28 -6.99 3.05
C MET A 1 7.63 -7.22 4.51
N THR A 2 8.30 -6.27 5.15
CA THR A 2 8.80 -6.43 6.54
C THR A 2 7.72 -6.15 7.59
N ILE A 3 6.73 -5.30 7.28
CA ILE A 3 5.59 -4.99 8.16
C ILE A 3 4.45 -5.97 7.85
N PRO A 4 4.00 -6.80 8.82
CA PRO A 4 2.85 -7.69 8.64
C PRO A 4 1.59 -6.91 8.24
N GLY A 5 0.84 -7.41 7.26
CA GLY A 5 -0.37 -6.75 6.74
C GLY A 5 -0.13 -5.82 5.56
N VAL A 6 1.12 -5.42 5.28
CA VAL A 6 1.49 -4.67 4.06
C VAL A 6 1.67 -5.63 2.89
N VAL A 7 0.98 -5.36 1.78
CA VAL A 7 0.99 -6.16 0.55
C VAL A 7 1.68 -5.46 -0.62
N GLY A 8 1.96 -4.16 -0.50
CA GLY A 8 2.72 -3.44 -1.52
C GLY A 8 2.97 -1.98 -1.16
N THR A 9 3.83 -1.35 -1.95
CA THR A 9 4.12 0.08 -1.90
C THR A 9 4.20 0.64 -3.32
N ALA A 10 3.83 1.90 -3.51
CA ALA A 10 3.97 2.58 -4.79
C ALA A 10 4.19 4.08 -4.59
N GLU A 11 4.79 4.70 -5.59
CA GLU A 11 4.73 6.15 -5.77
C GLU A 11 3.41 6.52 -6.46
N GLY A 12 2.77 7.58 -5.98
CA GLY A 12 1.50 8.03 -6.51
C GLY A 12 1.29 9.52 -6.36
N ARG A 13 0.06 9.94 -6.63
CA ARG A 13 -0.38 11.32 -6.46
C ARG A 13 -1.56 11.34 -5.48
N CYS A 14 -1.40 12.05 -4.37
CA CYS A 14 -2.40 12.24 -3.33
C CYS A 14 -2.71 13.73 -3.28
N GLU A 15 -3.98 14.10 -3.51
CA GLU A 15 -4.41 15.50 -3.58
C GLU A 15 -3.56 16.35 -4.54
N GLY A 16 -3.17 15.78 -5.68
CA GLY A 16 -2.36 16.50 -6.67
C GLY A 16 -0.84 16.49 -6.42
N LYS A 17 -0.38 16.07 -5.24
CA LYS A 17 1.04 16.08 -4.84
C LYS A 17 1.65 14.66 -4.86
N PRO A 18 2.96 14.52 -5.12
CA PRO A 18 3.65 13.25 -4.96
C PRO A 18 3.47 12.68 -3.55
N CYS A 19 3.20 11.39 -3.46
CA CYS A 19 3.03 10.68 -2.20
C CYS A 19 3.48 9.23 -2.33
N ILE A 20 3.72 8.60 -1.20
CA ILE A 20 3.96 7.16 -1.10
C ILE A 20 2.65 6.50 -0.69
N LYS A 21 2.23 5.51 -1.45
CA LYS A 21 1.09 4.65 -1.10
C LYS A 21 1.58 3.36 -0.47
N VAL A 22 0.96 2.98 0.64
CA VAL A 22 1.16 1.68 1.29
C VAL A 22 -0.13 0.90 1.20
N PHE A 23 -0.09 -0.21 0.48
CA PHE A 23 -1.24 -1.08 0.30
C PHE A 23 -1.27 -2.15 1.39
N VAL A 24 -2.42 -2.29 2.04
CA VAL A 24 -2.60 -3.21 3.17
C VAL A 24 -3.79 -4.13 2.94
N ILE A 25 -3.74 -5.31 3.56
CA ILE A 25 -4.88 -6.25 3.54
C ILE A 25 -6.09 -5.62 4.22
N LYS A 26 -5.87 -5.00 5.39
CA LYS A 26 -6.89 -4.32 6.19
C LYS A 26 -6.25 -3.17 6.96
N LYS A 27 -6.94 -2.02 7.04
CA LYS A 27 -6.53 -0.92 7.92
C LYS A 27 -6.75 -1.30 9.38
N THR A 28 -5.71 -1.09 10.18
CA THR A 28 -5.73 -1.36 11.62
C THR A 28 -4.93 -0.27 12.34
N SER A 29 -5.26 -0.03 13.60
CA SER A 29 -4.53 0.95 14.43
C SER A 29 -3.05 0.60 14.58
N ASP A 30 -2.70 -0.70 14.65
CA ASP A 30 -1.31 -1.17 14.70
C ASP A 30 -0.50 -0.76 13.45
N LEU A 31 -1.14 -0.79 12.27
CA LEU A 31 -0.51 -0.32 11.04
C LEU A 31 -0.37 1.20 11.01
N ASP A 32 -1.36 1.94 11.51
CA ASP A 32 -1.29 3.41 11.61
C ASP A 32 -0.19 3.88 12.56
N GLU A 33 0.15 3.08 13.58
CA GLU A 33 1.26 3.34 14.51
C GLU A 33 2.63 2.98 13.93
N LYS A 34 2.72 1.88 13.16
CA LYS A 34 3.98 1.38 12.59
C LYS A 34 4.41 2.08 11.31
N ILE A 35 3.45 2.55 10.51
CA ILE A 35 3.73 3.17 9.22
C ILE A 35 3.93 4.68 9.46
N PRO A 36 5.09 5.25 9.10
CA PRO A 36 5.32 6.67 9.26
C PRO A 36 4.34 7.46 8.37
N LYS A 37 3.82 8.58 8.87
CA LYS A 37 2.91 9.46 8.10
C LYS A 37 3.62 10.30 7.04
N ASN A 38 4.95 10.42 7.15
CA ASN A 38 5.80 11.14 6.24
C ASN A 38 7.16 10.43 6.11
N LEU A 39 7.70 10.36 4.90
CA LEU A 39 9.02 9.82 4.61
C LEU A 39 9.71 10.73 3.59
N ASP A 40 10.88 11.26 3.94
CA ASP A 40 11.65 12.18 3.09
C ASP A 40 10.85 13.38 2.55
N GLY A 41 9.89 13.88 3.33
CA GLY A 41 9.01 14.99 2.94
C GLY A 41 7.76 14.56 2.19
N TYR A 42 7.65 13.30 1.75
CA TYR A 42 6.48 12.77 1.07
C TYR A 42 5.45 12.26 2.07
N ALA A 43 4.18 12.63 1.87
CA ALA A 43 3.08 12.05 2.62
C ALA A 43 2.98 10.55 2.33
N VAL A 44 2.77 9.75 3.38
CA VAL A 44 2.55 8.31 3.27
C VAL A 44 1.08 8.03 3.53
N ILE A 45 0.39 7.46 2.55
CA ILE A 45 -1.04 7.17 2.61
C ILE A 45 -1.26 5.67 2.64
N ILE A 46 -1.95 5.20 3.66
CA ILE A 46 -2.36 3.80 3.78
C ILE A 46 -3.67 3.59 3.01
N GLU A 47 -3.68 2.60 2.13
CA GLU A 47 -4.82 2.23 1.30
C GLU A 47 -5.14 0.74 1.51
N GLU A 48 -6.40 0.46 1.85
CA GLU A 48 -6.86 -0.93 2.02
C GLU A 48 -7.20 -1.51 0.66
N THR A 49 -6.54 -2.59 0.28
CA THR A 49 -6.73 -3.27 -1.02
C THR A 49 -7.12 -4.73 -0.88
N GLY A 50 -7.09 -5.29 0.34
CA GLY A 50 -7.13 -6.73 0.52
C GLY A 50 -5.84 -7.41 0.03
N GLU A 51 -5.92 -8.71 -0.23
CA GLU A 51 -4.81 -9.48 -0.78
C GLU A 51 -4.61 -9.19 -2.27
N ILE A 52 -3.40 -8.82 -2.67
CA ILE A 52 -3.03 -8.70 -4.08
C ILE A 52 -2.67 -10.10 -4.60
N LYS A 53 -3.41 -10.56 -5.62
CA LYS A 53 -3.19 -11.85 -6.27
C LYS A 53 -3.00 -11.65 -7.78
N ALA A 54 -2.09 -12.42 -8.35
CA ALA A 54 -1.94 -12.45 -9.80
C ALA A 54 -3.25 -12.94 -10.44
N LEU A 55 -3.71 -12.24 -11.47
CA LEU A 55 -4.80 -12.74 -12.30
C LEU A 55 -4.33 -14.03 -12.99
N ARG A 56 -5.10 -15.11 -12.85
CA ARG A 56 -4.82 -16.36 -13.57
C ARG A 56 -5.00 -16.07 -15.07
N ARG A 57 -3.96 -16.27 -15.87
CA ARG A 57 -4.12 -16.36 -17.32
C ARG A 57 -4.79 -17.69 -17.64
N GLU A 58 -5.95 -17.65 -18.29
CA GLU A 58 -6.48 -18.85 -18.93
C GLU A 58 -5.55 -19.23 -20.08
N LYS A 59 -5.18 -20.50 -20.17
CA LYS A 59 -4.46 -21.01 -21.33
C LYS A 59 -5.45 -21.00 -22.49
N THR A 60 -5.19 -20.20 -23.52
CA THR A 60 -5.79 -20.42 -24.83
C THR A 60 -4.97 -21.51 -25.49
N ASP A 61 -5.50 -22.73 -25.54
CA ASP A 61 -4.96 -23.84 -26.33
C ASP A 61 -5.20 -23.60 -27.83
#